data_AF-B9E2W8-F1
#
_entry.id   AF-B9E2W8-F1
#
_cell.length_a   1.000
_cell.length_b   1.000
_cell.length_c   1.000
_cell.angle_alpha   90.00
_cell.angle_beta   90.00
_cell.angle_gamma   90.00
#
_symmetry.space_group_name_H-M   'P 1'
#
loop_
_entity.id
_entity.type
_entity.pdbx_description
1 polymer ?
#
loop_
_entity_poly.entity_id
_entity_poly.type
_entity_poly.pdbx_seq_one_letter_code
_entity_poly.pdbx_strand_id
1 'polypeptide(L)'
;MISSYHSVKVIFHNDDITNDYFIRGIITLITFKNGVINFSNIIGNGYVRNKTSSLKPIEDLSAKLNNSLLHDIGHISDDAKLQYEYMQKLTGTENNTENKSTAQAPENIHNSGNTFISENSVDADFIEKYALNYSKIRKEIMEQFSPEESDEKIAILDKAYNDAINTAAQSVTNDFRYFFDYASTKWSYGNISNDNRFDVEAFKDSLLSLADKAISVVRQSFENKDSDILNNLEYNIEIKLSGNESVTNIENINYNDIKEIHNFLKELPKFKDHVREYSSDGTYNPVPGNWSTEDAANAINKAYTMTENLLKSGKISDFAEKKVFNTLLKNISAYHKSFAFSSQSDEYQNQINKDKSYYELLKKQYEKYEKKLEEVEKQKKMKLMLIYLEIMSPIKDQLTEAKNRLDESMAKKEALEQNPESVVNTGAYKDISSREIFDEEALLNNS
;
A
#
# COMPACT_ATOMS: atom_id res chain seq x y z
N MET A 1 -26.70 17.84 -22.01
CA MET A 1 -26.89 16.80 -20.98
C MET A 1 -25.59 16.02 -20.86
N ILE A 2 -24.74 16.38 -19.90
CA ILE A 2 -23.52 15.64 -19.59
C ILE A 2 -23.84 14.85 -18.32
N SER A 3 -23.95 13.52 -18.41
CA SER A 3 -24.09 12.68 -17.22
C SER A 3 -22.71 12.44 -16.62
N SER A 4 -22.45 12.99 -15.44
CA SER A 4 -21.29 12.63 -14.63
C SER A 4 -21.51 11.25 -14.02
N TYR A 5 -20.62 10.31 -14.30
CA TYR A 5 -20.60 8.99 -13.69
C TYR A 5 -19.59 9.01 -12.54
N HIS A 6 -20.03 8.65 -11.34
CA HIS A 6 -19.14 8.36 -10.22
C HIS A 6 -19.20 6.85 -9.98
N SER A 7 -18.05 6.18 -10.01
CA SER A 7 -17.93 4.75 -9.73
C SER A 7 -17.03 4.55 -8.51
N VAL A 8 -17.59 4.00 -7.44
CA VAL A 8 -16.82 3.62 -6.25
C VAL A 8 -16.49 2.13 -6.36
N LYS A 9 -15.19 1.80 -6.29
CA LYS A 9 -14.73 0.41 -6.26
C LYS A 9 -14.61 -0.04 -4.81
N VAL A 10 -15.52 -0.90 -4.36
CA VAL A 10 -15.46 -1.52 -3.04
C VAL A 10 -14.90 -2.93 -3.20
N ILE A 11 -13.81 -3.25 -2.49
CA ILE A 11 -13.23 -4.59 -2.43
C ILE A 11 -13.57 -5.15 -1.05
N PHE A 12 -14.34 -6.22 -1.01
CA PHE A 12 -14.58 -6.96 0.24
C PHE A 12 -13.46 -7.98 0.45
N HIS A 13 -12.89 -8.01 1.64
CA HIS A 13 -12.14 -9.16 2.14
C HIS A 13 -13.07 -9.90 3.09
N ASN A 14 -13.26 -11.19 2.85
CA ASN A 14 -14.15 -12.02 3.64
C ASN A 14 -13.27 -13.07 4.30
N ASP A 15 -12.93 -12.86 5.56
CA ASP A 15 -11.92 -13.67 6.28
C ASP A 15 -12.48 -14.98 6.84
N ASP A 16 -13.75 -15.33 6.61
CA ASP A 16 -14.35 -16.55 7.16
C ASP A 16 -15.19 -17.32 6.15
N ILE A 17 -14.56 -18.06 5.22
CA ILE A 17 -15.18 -19.24 4.58
C ILE A 17 -14.11 -20.32 4.29
N THR A 18 -14.08 -21.36 5.12
CA THR A 18 -13.46 -22.65 4.80
C THR A 18 -14.40 -23.46 3.91
N ASN A 19 -14.31 -23.31 2.58
CA ASN A 19 -14.77 -24.35 1.63
C ASN A 19 -14.29 -24.11 0.20
N ASP A 20 -13.79 -25.18 -0.40
CA ASP A 20 -12.78 -25.24 -1.45
C ASP A 20 -13.28 -24.98 -2.90
N TYR A 21 -14.34 -24.20 -3.11
CA TYR A 21 -14.93 -24.04 -4.46
C TYR A 21 -15.37 -22.63 -4.90
N PHE A 22 -15.10 -21.58 -4.12
CA PHE A 22 -15.50 -20.21 -4.50
C PHE A 22 -14.46 -19.13 -4.20
N ILE A 23 -13.23 -19.29 -4.71
CA ILE A 23 -12.30 -18.15 -4.84
C ILE A 23 -12.48 -17.56 -6.24
N ARG A 24 -13.55 -16.79 -6.42
CA ARG A 24 -13.66 -15.81 -7.51
C ARG A 24 -14.17 -14.53 -6.87
N GLY A 25 -13.28 -13.57 -6.66
CA GLY A 25 -13.63 -12.25 -6.16
C GLY A 25 -14.76 -11.66 -7.01
N ILE A 26 -15.92 -11.45 -6.39
CA ILE A 26 -17.02 -10.71 -7.01
C ILE A 26 -16.72 -9.24 -6.78
N ILE A 27 -16.46 -8.49 -7.85
CA ILE A 27 -16.39 -7.03 -7.77
C ILE A 27 -17.81 -6.53 -8.03
N THR A 28 -18.47 -6.03 -6.99
CA THR A 28 -19.79 -5.40 -7.12
C THR A 28 -19.59 -3.94 -7.47
N LEU A 29 -19.96 -3.55 -8.69
CA LEU A 29 -19.98 -2.16 -9.11
C LEU A 29 -21.35 -1.57 -8.73
N ILE A 30 -21.32 -0.59 -7.83
CA ILE A 30 -22.50 0.17 -7.42
C ILE A 30 -22.50 1.47 -8.21
N THR A 31 -23.57 1.71 -8.97
CA THR A 31 -23.75 2.96 -9.71
C THR A 31 -25.00 3.66 -9.23
N PHE A 32 -24.84 4.94 -8.92
CA PHE A 32 -25.93 5.83 -8.54
C PHE A 32 -26.36 6.64 -9.76
N LYS A 33 -27.62 6.47 -10.18
CA LYS A 33 -28.18 7.25 -11.28
C LYS A 33 -29.59 7.70 -10.92
N ASN A 34 -29.82 9.01 -10.88
CA ASN A 34 -31.13 9.63 -10.65
C ASN A 34 -31.88 9.04 -9.44
N GLY A 35 -31.19 8.83 -8.32
CA GLY A 35 -31.79 8.29 -7.09
C GLY A 35 -32.09 6.78 -7.11
N VAL A 36 -31.70 6.06 -8.15
CA VAL A 36 -31.81 4.59 -8.23
C VAL A 36 -30.45 3.95 -8.04
N ILE A 37 -30.35 2.99 -7.12
CA ILE A 37 -29.14 2.20 -6.86
C ILE A 37 -29.18 0.95 -7.74
N ASN A 38 -28.23 0.84 -8.66
CA ASN A 38 -28.07 -0.36 -9.48
C ASN A 38 -26.83 -1.14 -9.05
N PHE A 39 -27.03 -2.43 -8.78
CA PHE A 39 -25.97 -3.38 -8.47
C PHE A 39 -25.60 -4.17 -9.72
N SER A 40 -24.31 -4.23 -10.04
CA SER A 40 -23.82 -5.10 -11.12
C SER A 40 -22.61 -5.90 -10.64
N ASN A 41 -22.68 -7.22 -10.78
CA ASN A 41 -21.59 -8.12 -10.39
C ASN A 41 -20.64 -8.33 -11.56
N ILE A 42 -19.37 -7.98 -11.38
CA ILE A 42 -18.32 -8.30 -12.34
C ILE A 42 -17.62 -9.57 -11.86
N ILE A 43 -17.85 -10.67 -12.57
CA ILE A 43 -17.16 -11.95 -12.36
C ILE A 43 -15.93 -11.97 -13.27
N GLY A 44 -14.74 -11.89 -12.68
CA GLY A 44 -13.49 -11.98 -13.43
C GLY A 44 -13.28 -13.38 -14.00
N ASN A 45 -13.27 -13.51 -15.33
CA ASN A 45 -12.37 -14.41 -16.05
C ASN A 45 -12.26 -14.00 -17.52
N GLY A 46 -11.03 -13.83 -17.98
CA GLY A 46 -10.71 -13.74 -19.40
C GLY A 46 -11.07 -15.05 -20.08
N TYR A 47 -12.08 -15.02 -20.94
CA TYR A 47 -12.18 -15.68 -22.23
C TYR A 47 -13.50 -15.23 -22.85
N VAL A 48 -13.45 -14.33 -23.83
CA VAL A 48 -14.60 -14.02 -24.67
C VAL A 48 -14.93 -15.28 -25.47
N ARG A 49 -15.92 -16.03 -25.01
CA ARG A 49 -16.70 -16.92 -25.86
C ARG A 49 -18.16 -16.49 -25.72
N ASN A 50 -18.67 -15.85 -26.77
CA ASN A 50 -20.10 -15.64 -26.97
C ASN A 50 -20.80 -17.00 -26.87
N LYS A 51 -21.45 -17.25 -25.73
CA LYS A 51 -22.54 -18.22 -25.61
C LYS A 51 -23.65 -17.56 -24.83
N THR A 52 -24.68 -17.16 -25.55
CA THR A 52 -26.01 -16.89 -25.03
C THR A 52 -26.55 -18.17 -24.38
N SER A 53 -26.56 -18.22 -23.05
CA SER A 53 -27.38 -19.18 -22.30
C SER A 53 -28.22 -18.41 -21.29
N SER A 54 -29.52 -18.34 -21.57
CA SER A 54 -30.55 -17.78 -20.69
C SER A 54 -30.62 -18.56 -19.38
N LEU A 55 -30.41 -17.90 -18.25
CA LEU A 55 -30.83 -18.38 -16.94
C LEU A 55 -31.80 -17.35 -16.36
N LYS A 56 -32.99 -17.83 -15.98
CA LYS A 56 -34.12 -17.06 -15.46
C LYS A 56 -33.73 -16.29 -14.17
N PRO A 57 -34.37 -15.14 -13.88
CA PRO A 57 -34.10 -14.39 -12.67
C PRO A 57 -34.54 -15.20 -11.44
N ILE A 58 -33.66 -15.34 -10.45
CA ILE A 58 -34.01 -15.78 -9.11
C ILE A 58 -34.50 -14.53 -8.37
N GLU A 59 -35.81 -14.31 -8.36
CA GLU A 59 -36.45 -13.10 -7.78
C GLU A 59 -36.62 -13.15 -6.25
N ASP A 60 -36.24 -14.24 -5.56
CA ASP A 60 -36.75 -14.49 -4.21
C ASP A 60 -35.69 -14.64 -3.10
N LEU A 61 -34.44 -14.22 -3.35
CA LEU A 61 -33.39 -14.17 -2.31
C LEU A 61 -33.01 -12.75 -1.84
N SER A 62 -33.37 -11.70 -2.58
CA SER A 62 -33.06 -10.30 -2.21
C SER A 62 -33.87 -9.82 -1.01
N ALA A 63 -35.11 -10.26 -0.87
CA ALA A 63 -35.98 -9.83 0.23
C ALA A 63 -35.60 -10.44 1.60
N LYS A 64 -34.97 -11.62 1.62
CA LYS A 64 -34.57 -12.29 2.87
C LYS A 64 -33.17 -11.91 3.39
N LEU A 65 -32.27 -11.44 2.52
CA LEU A 65 -30.93 -10.98 2.90
C LEU A 65 -30.89 -9.49 3.31
N ASN A 66 -31.88 -8.69 2.88
CA ASN A 66 -31.93 -7.26 3.16
C ASN A 66 -32.15 -6.88 4.64
N ASN A 67 -32.64 -7.79 5.49
CA ASN A 67 -32.97 -7.41 6.88
C ASN A 67 -31.98 -7.89 7.95
N SER A 68 -31.00 -8.74 7.64
CA SER A 68 -30.03 -9.21 8.65
C SER A 68 -28.59 -8.73 8.43
N LEU A 69 -28.22 -8.28 7.22
CA LEU A 69 -26.89 -7.71 6.94
C LEU A 69 -26.83 -6.18 7.06
N LEU A 70 -27.99 -5.53 7.16
CA LEU A 70 -28.13 -4.08 7.34
C LEU A 70 -27.97 -3.64 8.80
N HIS A 71 -27.91 -4.58 9.75
CA HIS A 71 -27.74 -4.26 11.17
C HIS A 71 -26.28 -4.23 11.65
N ASP A 72 -25.34 -4.80 10.89
CA ASP A 72 -23.91 -4.86 11.24
C ASP A 72 -22.98 -4.07 10.29
N ILE A 73 -23.56 -3.37 9.30
CA ILE A 73 -22.85 -2.34 8.53
C ILE A 73 -23.10 -1.01 9.23
N GLY A 74 -22.03 -0.47 9.83
CA GLY A 74 -21.97 0.74 10.66
C GLY A 74 -23.18 1.67 10.58
N HIS A 75 -23.82 1.84 11.73
CA HIS A 75 -24.79 2.88 12.02
C HIS A 75 -24.33 4.20 11.37
N ILE A 76 -24.96 4.59 10.27
CA ILE A 76 -24.91 5.96 9.79
C ILE A 76 -25.55 6.77 10.91
N SER A 77 -24.76 7.61 11.60
CA SER A 77 -25.28 8.40 12.71
C SER A 77 -26.43 9.28 12.21
N ASP A 78 -27.38 9.57 13.09
CA ASP A 78 -28.49 10.46 12.74
C ASP A 78 -27.96 11.86 12.31
N ASP A 79 -26.75 12.23 12.72
CA ASP A 79 -25.99 13.40 12.24
C ASP A 79 -25.64 13.35 10.74
N ALA A 80 -25.26 12.18 10.21
CA ALA A 80 -24.94 12.03 8.78
C ALA A 80 -26.21 12.01 7.91
N LYS A 81 -27.35 11.58 8.45
CA LYS A 81 -28.66 11.78 7.83
C LYS A 81 -29.08 13.26 7.83
N LEU A 82 -28.82 13.97 8.93
CA LEU A 82 -29.10 15.40 9.03
C LEU A 82 -28.25 16.22 8.04
N GLN A 83 -26.98 15.87 7.88
CA GLN A 83 -26.09 16.47 6.88
C GLN A 83 -26.59 16.24 5.44
N TYR A 84 -27.08 15.04 5.14
CA TYR A 84 -27.65 14.73 3.82
C TYR A 84 -28.99 15.44 3.56
N GLU A 85 -29.87 15.54 4.56
CA GLU A 85 -31.12 16.31 4.47
C GLU A 85 -30.86 17.82 4.32
N TYR A 86 -29.82 18.35 4.98
CA TYR A 86 -29.40 19.74 4.85
C TYR A 86 -28.82 20.03 3.44
N MET A 87 -28.08 19.07 2.86
CA MET A 87 -27.58 19.15 1.49
C MET A 87 -28.69 19.14 0.44
N GLN A 88 -29.82 18.45 0.67
CA GLN A 88 -30.96 18.49 -0.25
C GLN A 88 -31.74 19.82 -0.18
N LYS A 89 -31.91 20.40 1.03
CA LYS A 89 -32.57 21.70 1.18
C LYS A 89 -31.81 22.86 0.51
N LEU A 90 -30.48 22.78 0.42
CA LEU A 90 -29.64 23.75 -0.31
C LEU A 90 -29.77 23.67 -1.84
N THR A 91 -30.35 22.58 -2.40
CA THR A 91 -30.53 22.42 -3.85
C THR A 91 -31.87 22.94 -4.38
N GLY A 92 -32.68 23.61 -3.56
CA GLY A 92 -33.85 24.36 -4.02
C GLY A 92 -34.80 23.51 -4.87
N THR A 93 -35.31 22.41 -4.33
CA THR A 93 -36.47 21.73 -4.93
C THR A 93 -37.66 21.74 -3.97
N GLU A 94 -38.08 22.95 -3.57
CA GLU A 94 -39.48 23.17 -3.26
C GLU A 94 -40.10 23.93 -4.44
N ASN A 95 -41.09 23.29 -5.06
CA ASN A 95 -41.87 23.84 -6.17
C ASN A 95 -42.32 25.27 -5.87
N ASN A 96 -41.87 26.24 -6.66
CA ASN A 96 -42.59 27.51 -6.78
C ASN A 96 -42.66 27.97 -8.23
N THR A 97 -43.89 27.96 -8.73
CA THR A 97 -44.36 28.57 -9.96
C THR A 97 -44.12 30.09 -9.93
N GLU A 98 -43.44 30.58 -10.97
CA GLU A 98 -43.53 31.92 -11.61
C GLU A 98 -43.48 33.19 -10.73
N ASN A 99 -42.41 34.00 -10.85
CA ASN A 99 -42.37 35.13 -11.78
C ASN A 99 -41.01 35.88 -11.81
N LYS A 100 -40.72 36.49 -12.96
CA LYS A 100 -39.48 37.18 -13.38
C LYS A 100 -39.20 38.51 -12.65
N SER A 101 -37.91 38.83 -12.38
CA SER A 101 -37.22 40.02 -12.94
C SER A 101 -35.73 40.14 -12.54
N THR A 102 -34.85 40.03 -13.55
CA THR A 102 -33.53 40.69 -13.78
C THR A 102 -32.62 41.13 -12.61
N ALA A 103 -31.50 40.42 -12.43
CA ALA A 103 -30.12 40.92 -12.60
C ALA A 103 -29.15 39.72 -12.52
N GLN A 104 -28.12 39.69 -13.36
CA GLN A 104 -27.15 38.59 -13.46
C GLN A 104 -26.36 38.40 -12.15
N ALA A 105 -26.38 37.16 -11.62
CA ALA A 105 -25.48 36.67 -10.58
C ALA A 105 -24.49 35.67 -11.20
N PRO A 106 -23.21 35.63 -10.77
CA PRO A 106 -22.20 34.73 -11.31
C PRO A 106 -22.53 33.25 -10.99
N GLU A 107 -22.16 32.39 -11.94
CA GLU A 107 -22.46 30.96 -11.97
C GLU A 107 -21.84 30.16 -10.81
N ASN A 108 -22.70 29.34 -10.18
CA ASN A 108 -22.46 27.99 -9.66
C ASN A 108 -21.42 27.78 -8.53
N ILE A 109 -21.87 28.05 -7.29
CA ILE A 109 -21.40 27.36 -6.08
C ILE A 109 -22.22 26.07 -5.92
N HIS A 110 -21.89 25.01 -6.68
CA HIS A 110 -22.52 23.69 -6.52
C HIS A 110 -21.47 22.58 -6.62
N ASN A 111 -20.75 22.35 -5.51
CA ASN A 111 -20.07 21.10 -5.12
C ASN A 111 -19.27 21.33 -3.82
N SER A 112 -19.93 21.32 -2.65
CA SER A 112 -19.26 21.55 -1.35
C SER A 112 -19.17 20.32 -0.44
N GLY A 113 -19.43 19.11 -0.96
CA GLY A 113 -19.16 17.85 -0.24
C GLY A 113 -17.71 17.34 -0.35
N ASN A 114 -16.84 18.06 -1.08
CA ASN A 114 -15.47 17.64 -1.44
C ASN A 114 -14.39 18.70 -1.08
N THR A 115 -14.69 19.63 -0.18
CA THR A 115 -13.96 20.92 -0.05
C THR A 115 -12.57 20.85 0.60
N PHE A 116 -12.16 19.73 1.20
CA PHE A 116 -10.81 19.57 1.77
C PHE A 116 -10.08 18.32 1.28
N ILE A 117 -10.81 17.29 0.84
CA ILE A 117 -10.24 15.99 0.48
C ILE A 117 -10.39 15.82 -1.02
N SER A 118 -9.32 16.07 -1.78
CA SER A 118 -9.22 15.53 -3.13
C SER A 118 -9.04 14.01 -3.04
N GLU A 119 -9.59 13.23 -3.97
CA GLU A 119 -9.36 11.77 -4.07
C GLU A 119 -7.87 11.36 -4.27
N ASN A 120 -6.96 12.34 -4.33
CA ASN A 120 -5.51 12.17 -4.43
C ASN A 120 -4.84 12.24 -3.05
N SER A 121 -3.68 11.56 -2.92
CA SER A 121 -2.80 11.57 -1.74
C SER A 121 -2.70 12.95 -1.09
N VAL A 122 -2.87 13.02 0.24
CA VAL A 122 -2.74 14.24 1.04
C VAL A 122 -1.44 14.96 0.70
N ASP A 123 -1.50 16.25 0.33
CA ASP A 123 -0.31 17.04 0.00
C ASP A 123 0.57 17.31 1.22
N ALA A 124 1.86 17.55 1.03
CA ALA A 124 2.80 17.74 2.15
C ALA A 124 2.62 19.08 2.89
N ASP A 125 1.94 20.02 2.26
CA ASP A 125 1.57 21.35 2.77
C ASP A 125 0.09 21.42 3.18
N PHE A 126 -0.54 20.27 3.50
CA PHE A 126 -1.99 20.20 3.75
C PHE A 126 -2.46 21.12 4.88
N ILE A 127 -1.65 21.32 5.93
CA ILE A 127 -2.00 22.17 7.08
C ILE A 127 -2.25 23.61 6.61
N GLU A 128 -1.32 24.16 5.85
CA GLU A 128 -1.40 25.51 5.30
C GLU A 128 -2.55 25.63 4.29
N LYS A 129 -2.64 24.68 3.34
CA LYS A 129 -3.72 24.67 2.33
C LYS A 129 -5.10 24.60 2.96
N TYR A 130 -5.29 23.76 3.98
CA TYR A 130 -6.59 23.60 4.64
C TYR A 130 -6.94 24.85 5.45
N ALA A 131 -5.98 25.48 6.13
CA ALA A 131 -6.20 26.73 6.84
C ALA A 131 -6.56 27.89 5.89
N LEU A 132 -5.89 27.99 4.74
CA LEU A 132 -6.19 28.99 3.71
C LEU A 132 -7.56 28.77 3.06
N ASN A 133 -7.94 27.51 2.78
CA ASN A 133 -9.26 27.20 2.25
C ASN A 133 -10.36 27.45 3.29
N TYR A 134 -10.11 27.11 4.56
CA TYR A 134 -11.01 27.44 5.67
C TYR A 134 -11.26 28.95 5.74
N SER A 135 -10.20 29.76 5.62
CA SER A 135 -10.32 31.23 5.61
C SER A 135 -11.22 31.75 4.48
N LYS A 136 -11.05 31.24 3.26
CA LYS A 136 -11.88 31.62 2.11
C LYS A 136 -13.37 31.31 2.36
N ILE A 137 -13.67 30.10 2.80
CA ILE A 137 -15.07 29.68 3.06
C ILE A 137 -15.65 30.48 4.22
N ARG A 138 -14.87 30.72 5.28
CA ARG A 138 -15.32 31.54 6.42
C ARG A 138 -15.66 32.96 5.99
N LYS A 139 -14.84 33.57 5.13
CA LYS A 139 -15.11 34.91 4.58
C LYS A 139 -16.42 34.92 3.80
N GLU A 140 -16.64 33.94 2.92
CA GLU A 140 -17.88 33.80 2.15
C GLU A 140 -19.11 33.66 3.06
N ILE A 141 -19.01 32.87 4.13
CA ILE A 141 -20.10 32.72 5.12
C ILE A 141 -20.42 34.08 5.77
N MET A 142 -19.40 34.80 6.24
CA MET A 142 -19.58 36.10 6.90
C MET A 142 -20.10 37.20 5.98
N GLU A 143 -19.87 37.09 4.66
CA GLU A 143 -20.36 38.05 3.66
C GLU A 143 -21.78 37.74 3.18
N GLN A 144 -22.21 36.48 3.21
CA GLN A 144 -23.48 36.03 2.63
C GLN A 144 -24.62 35.84 3.63
N PHE A 145 -24.31 35.62 4.91
CA PHE A 145 -25.32 35.27 5.92
C PHE A 145 -25.44 36.34 7.01
N SER A 146 -26.58 36.33 7.70
CA SER A 146 -26.76 37.14 8.90
C SER A 146 -25.78 36.71 10.02
N PRO A 147 -25.49 37.54 11.04
CA PRO A 147 -24.57 37.17 12.11
C PRO A 147 -24.94 35.84 12.81
N GLU A 148 -26.22 35.64 13.11
CA GLU A 148 -26.72 34.43 13.79
C GLU A 148 -26.57 33.18 12.91
N GLU A 149 -26.89 33.28 11.61
CA GLU A 149 -26.71 32.18 10.65
C GLU A 149 -25.23 31.92 10.33
N SER A 150 -24.40 32.96 10.36
CA SER A 150 -22.95 32.85 10.16
C SER A 150 -22.31 32.04 11.27
N ASP A 151 -22.69 32.28 12.53
CA ASP A 151 -22.16 31.55 13.68
C ASP A 151 -22.47 30.04 13.60
N GLU A 152 -23.71 29.68 13.23
CA GLU A 152 -24.11 28.27 13.05
C GLU A 152 -23.31 27.60 11.92
N LYS A 153 -23.12 28.30 10.79
CA LYS A 153 -22.37 27.77 9.65
C LYS A 153 -20.87 27.68 9.92
N ILE A 154 -20.30 28.63 10.66
CA ILE A 154 -18.89 28.59 11.09
C ILE A 154 -18.66 27.40 12.02
N ALA A 155 -19.59 27.10 12.94
CA ALA A 155 -19.46 25.92 13.80
C ALA A 155 -19.44 24.60 13.00
N ILE A 156 -20.25 24.50 11.93
CA ILE A 156 -20.21 23.37 11.00
C ILE A 156 -18.88 23.32 10.24
N LEU A 157 -18.39 24.46 9.78
CA LEU A 157 -17.11 24.58 9.09
C LEU A 157 -15.93 24.17 9.99
N ASP A 158 -15.94 24.57 11.27
CA ASP A 158 -14.94 24.18 12.27
C ASP A 158 -14.90 22.65 12.44
N LYS A 159 -16.07 22.00 12.55
CA LYS A 159 -16.16 20.53 12.62
C LYS A 159 -15.57 19.88 11.36
N ALA A 160 -15.97 20.36 10.18
CA ALA A 160 -15.49 19.83 8.90
C ALA A 160 -13.97 19.99 8.73
N TYR A 161 -13.40 21.11 9.17
CA TYR A 161 -11.96 21.35 9.18
C TYR A 161 -11.23 20.35 10.09
N ASN A 162 -11.71 20.16 11.32
CA ASN A 162 -11.10 19.25 12.28
C ASN A 162 -11.13 17.79 11.77
N ASP A 163 -12.24 17.36 11.19
CA ASP A 163 -12.38 16.01 10.62
C ASP A 163 -11.41 15.80 9.44
N ALA A 164 -11.28 16.80 8.56
CA ALA A 164 -10.35 16.75 7.42
C ALA A 164 -8.88 16.74 7.89
N ILE A 165 -8.52 17.59 8.85
CA ILE A 165 -7.18 17.64 9.44
C ILE A 165 -6.82 16.33 10.12
N ASN A 166 -7.72 15.73 10.91
CA ASN A 166 -7.47 14.46 11.58
C ASN A 166 -7.24 13.33 10.57
N THR A 167 -8.05 13.29 9.50
CA THR A 167 -7.88 12.32 8.40
C THR A 167 -6.55 12.50 7.69
N ALA A 168 -6.20 13.74 7.35
CA ALA A 168 -4.94 14.07 6.69
C ALA A 168 -3.72 13.73 7.57
N ALA A 169 -3.75 14.14 8.84
CA ALA A 169 -2.72 13.84 9.82
C ALA A 169 -2.52 12.33 9.96
N GLN A 170 -3.60 11.55 10.04
CA GLN A 170 -3.51 10.08 10.09
C GLN A 170 -2.81 9.50 8.85
N SER A 171 -3.11 10.02 7.65
CA SER A 171 -2.46 9.57 6.41
C SER A 171 -0.96 9.87 6.43
N VAL A 172 -0.57 11.09 6.78
CA VAL A 172 0.85 11.49 6.85
C VAL A 172 1.59 10.69 7.92
N THR A 173 1.00 10.53 9.11
CA THR A 173 1.55 9.68 10.17
C THR A 173 1.77 8.25 9.70
N ASN A 174 0.85 7.68 8.92
CA ASN A 174 1.03 6.34 8.37
C ASN A 174 2.21 6.28 7.41
N ASP A 175 2.39 7.27 6.53
CA ASP A 175 3.54 7.32 5.61
C ASP A 175 4.87 7.36 6.38
N PHE A 176 4.95 8.18 7.43
CA PHE A 176 6.12 8.23 8.31
C PHE A 176 6.35 6.91 9.04
N ARG A 177 5.31 6.34 9.65
CA ARG A 177 5.39 5.03 10.32
C ARG A 177 5.89 3.96 9.37
N TYR A 178 5.34 3.88 8.15
CA TYR A 178 5.78 2.90 7.16
C TYR A 178 7.26 3.05 6.84
N PHE A 179 7.79 4.26 6.77
CA PHE A 179 9.21 4.50 6.54
C PHE A 179 10.07 4.17 7.77
N PHE A 180 9.75 4.71 8.95
CA PHE A 180 10.57 4.55 10.15
C PHE A 180 10.55 3.14 10.74
N ASP A 181 9.44 2.42 10.58
CA ASP A 181 9.32 1.05 11.09
C ASP A 181 9.65 -0.02 10.04
N TYR A 182 9.85 0.34 8.76
CA TYR A 182 10.01 -0.62 7.65
C TYR A 182 11.01 -1.74 7.98
N ALA A 183 12.24 -1.39 8.35
CA ALA A 183 13.28 -2.38 8.63
C ALA A 183 12.85 -3.38 9.70
N SER A 184 12.26 -2.89 10.80
CA SER A 184 11.79 -3.73 11.92
C SER A 184 10.69 -4.72 11.52
N THR A 185 9.91 -4.40 10.49
CA THR A 185 8.83 -5.26 9.98
C THR A 185 9.29 -6.25 8.91
N LYS A 186 10.38 -5.92 8.19
CA LYS A 186 10.83 -6.69 7.02
C LYS A 186 11.96 -7.65 7.30
N TRP A 187 12.88 -7.26 8.16
CA TRP A 187 14.01 -8.08 8.53
C TRP A 187 14.34 -7.79 9.97
N SER A 188 14.12 -8.76 10.87
CA SER A 188 14.39 -8.57 12.29
C SER A 188 15.89 -8.41 12.50
N TYR A 189 16.39 -7.17 12.44
CA TYR A 189 17.69 -6.81 12.96
C TYR A 189 17.79 -7.39 14.37
N GLY A 190 18.72 -8.31 14.57
CA GLY A 190 18.73 -9.24 15.69
C GLY A 190 18.27 -8.63 17.01
N ASN A 191 17.18 -9.16 17.59
CA ASN A 191 16.69 -8.89 18.94
C ASN A 191 17.07 -7.51 19.51
N ILE A 192 16.49 -6.44 18.97
CA ILE A 192 16.53 -5.14 19.64
C ILE A 192 15.12 -4.82 20.10
N SER A 193 15.03 -4.47 21.38
CA SER A 193 13.82 -4.15 22.15
C SER A 193 12.83 -3.27 21.40
N ASN A 194 11.58 -3.28 21.87
CA ASN A 194 10.50 -2.38 21.45
C ASN A 194 10.82 -0.85 21.57
N ASP A 195 12.07 -0.46 21.90
CA ASP A 195 12.45 0.90 22.30
C ASP A 195 12.68 1.89 21.14
N ASN A 196 12.55 1.49 19.87
CA ASN A 196 12.84 2.35 18.72
C ASN A 196 11.73 2.41 17.65
N ARG A 197 10.48 2.05 18.00
CA ARG A 197 9.35 2.21 17.07
C ARG A 197 8.94 3.67 16.97
N PHE A 198 8.53 4.10 15.78
CA PHE A 198 7.98 5.42 15.54
C PHE A 198 6.71 5.62 16.38
N ASP A 199 6.66 6.69 17.18
CA ASP A 199 5.48 6.97 18.00
C ASP A 199 4.42 7.70 17.16
N VAL A 200 3.50 6.89 16.65
CA VAL A 200 2.38 7.27 15.80
C VAL A 200 1.49 8.34 16.44
N GLU A 201 1.17 8.16 17.72
CA GLU A 201 0.26 9.07 18.43
C GLU A 201 0.96 10.40 18.69
N ALA A 202 2.21 10.37 19.16
CA ALA A 202 2.98 11.60 19.40
C ALA A 202 3.16 12.44 18.12
N PHE A 203 3.48 11.80 16.98
CA PHE A 203 3.63 12.53 15.71
C PHE A 203 2.29 13.06 15.20
N LYS A 204 1.21 12.29 15.33
CA LYS A 204 -0.13 12.74 14.95
C LYS A 204 -0.56 13.95 15.79
N ASP A 205 -0.37 13.90 17.11
CA ASP A 205 -0.68 15.02 18.01
C ASP A 205 0.14 16.27 17.67
N SER A 206 1.41 16.09 17.27
CA SER A 206 2.25 17.18 16.75
C SER A 206 1.66 17.83 15.48
N LEU A 207 1.19 17.03 14.51
CA LEU A 207 0.52 17.53 13.31
C LEU A 207 -0.79 18.28 13.64
N LEU A 208 -1.59 17.76 14.57
CA LEU A 208 -2.81 18.42 15.03
C LEU A 208 -2.51 19.75 15.72
N SER A 209 -1.47 19.80 16.56
CA SER A 209 -1.00 21.03 17.21
C SER A 209 -0.53 22.08 16.20
N LEU A 210 0.16 21.67 15.13
CA LEU A 210 0.52 22.57 14.02
C LEU A 210 -0.72 23.09 13.29
N ALA A 211 -1.73 22.25 13.06
CA ALA A 211 -3.00 22.68 12.49
C ALA A 211 -3.76 23.67 13.38
N ASP A 212 -3.77 23.44 14.69
CA ASP A 212 -4.34 24.37 15.67
C ASP A 212 -3.63 25.73 15.68
N LYS A 213 -2.29 25.73 15.50
CA LYS A 213 -1.52 26.98 15.33
C LYS A 213 -1.94 27.71 14.06
N ALA A 214 -2.08 27.02 12.93
CA ALA A 214 -2.48 27.63 11.65
C ALA A 214 -3.91 28.19 11.70
N ILE A 215 -4.88 27.41 12.19
CA ILE A 215 -6.28 27.85 12.26
C ILE A 215 -6.47 29.01 13.25
N SER A 216 -5.67 29.08 14.31
CA SER A 216 -5.68 30.20 15.26
C SER A 216 -5.30 31.52 14.60
N VAL A 217 -4.30 31.53 13.71
CA VAL A 217 -3.94 32.73 12.92
C VAL A 217 -5.12 33.17 12.06
N VAL A 218 -5.82 32.22 11.42
CA VAL A 218 -7.02 32.53 10.64
C VAL A 218 -8.09 33.13 11.54
N ARG A 219 -8.43 32.50 12.67
CA ARG A 219 -9.47 33.00 13.59
C ARG A 219 -9.18 34.42 14.06
N GLN A 220 -7.95 34.70 14.48
CA GLN A 220 -7.52 36.03 14.92
C GLN A 220 -7.61 37.09 13.81
N SER A 221 -7.35 36.71 12.56
CA SER A 221 -7.46 37.64 11.43
C SER A 221 -8.89 38.14 11.20
N PHE A 222 -9.89 37.29 11.44
CA PHE A 222 -11.31 37.68 11.36
C PHE A 222 -11.81 38.44 12.59
N GLU A 223 -11.27 38.17 13.78
CA GLU A 223 -11.62 38.87 15.02
C GLU A 223 -11.12 40.31 15.04
N ASN A 224 -9.88 40.54 14.59
CA ASN A 224 -9.24 41.86 14.65
C ASN A 224 -9.77 42.85 13.58
N LYS A 225 -10.55 42.38 12.60
CA LYS A 225 -11.03 43.16 11.43
C LYS A 225 -9.93 43.92 10.69
N ASP A 226 -8.68 43.48 10.83
CA ASP A 226 -7.52 44.12 10.23
C ASP A 226 -7.34 43.58 8.81
N SER A 227 -7.63 44.43 7.82
CA SER A 227 -7.49 44.08 6.41
C SER A 227 -6.06 43.67 6.05
N ASP A 228 -5.05 44.21 6.74
CA ASP A 228 -3.65 43.92 6.44
C ASP A 228 -3.25 42.51 6.91
N ILE A 229 -3.87 41.99 7.98
CA ILE A 229 -3.65 40.62 8.45
C ILE A 229 -4.30 39.61 7.49
N LEU A 230 -5.50 39.90 7.01
CA LEU A 230 -6.21 39.06 6.02
C LEU A 230 -5.49 39.05 4.66
N ASN A 231 -4.95 40.20 4.23
CA ASN A 231 -4.21 40.31 2.98
C ASN A 231 -2.85 39.58 3.01
N ASN A 232 -2.28 39.36 4.21
CA ASN A 232 -1.00 38.67 4.42
C ASN A 232 -1.16 37.31 5.13
N LEU A 233 -2.33 36.68 5.03
CA LEU A 233 -2.68 35.51 5.83
C LEU A 233 -1.75 34.30 5.58
N GLU A 234 -1.39 34.03 4.33
CA GLU A 234 -0.46 32.96 3.94
C GLU A 234 0.90 33.12 4.63
N TYR A 235 1.49 34.31 4.50
CA TYR A 235 2.74 34.66 5.17
C TYR A 235 2.66 34.55 6.71
N ASN A 236 1.54 34.97 7.31
CA ASN A 236 1.35 34.89 8.75
C ASN A 236 1.21 33.43 9.24
N ILE A 237 0.56 32.56 8.46
CA ILE A 237 0.49 31.12 8.74
C ILE A 237 1.89 30.51 8.64
N GLU A 238 2.63 30.80 7.57
CA GLU A 238 3.99 30.28 7.35
C GLU A 238 4.93 30.65 8.50
N ILE A 239 4.95 31.91 8.93
CA ILE A 239 5.74 32.35 10.09
C ILE A 239 5.36 31.56 11.35
N LYS A 240 4.05 31.36 11.59
CA LYS A 240 3.58 30.70 12.80
C LYS A 240 3.96 29.23 12.83
N LEU A 241 3.91 28.56 11.68
CA LEU A 241 4.31 27.16 11.52
C LEU A 241 5.83 26.97 11.56
N SER A 242 6.59 27.99 11.16
CA SER A 242 8.06 27.99 11.14
C SER A 242 8.70 28.34 12.50
N GLY A 243 7.91 28.44 13.57
CA GLY A 243 8.42 28.75 14.91
C GLY A 243 9.46 27.73 15.38
N ASN A 244 10.64 28.21 15.80
CA ASN A 244 11.75 27.37 16.27
C ASN A 244 11.43 26.76 17.64
N GLU A 245 10.82 25.58 17.67
CA GLU A 245 10.82 24.70 18.83
C GLU A 245 12.08 23.82 18.80
N SER A 246 12.64 23.54 19.99
CA SER A 246 13.78 22.65 20.16
C SER A 246 13.40 21.23 19.73
N VAL A 247 13.80 20.80 18.54
CA VAL A 247 13.57 19.45 18.04
C VAL A 247 14.43 18.45 18.82
N THR A 248 13.78 17.48 19.48
CA THR A 248 14.45 16.45 20.28
C THR A 248 14.20 15.03 19.79
N ASN A 249 13.15 14.81 19.00
CA ASN A 249 12.75 13.53 18.44
C ASN A 249 12.13 13.71 17.04
N ILE A 250 11.92 12.61 16.32
CA ILE A 250 11.37 12.66 14.95
C ILE A 250 9.87 12.99 14.96
N GLU A 251 9.20 12.71 16.08
CA GLU A 251 7.77 12.93 16.27
C GLU A 251 7.41 14.41 16.46
N ASN A 252 8.37 15.25 16.88
CA ASN A 252 8.19 16.69 17.09
C ASN A 252 9.13 17.54 16.21
N ILE A 253 9.39 17.10 14.98
CA ILE A 253 10.13 17.91 14.00
C ILE A 253 9.32 19.12 13.54
N ASN A 254 10.02 20.12 13.01
CA ASN A 254 9.38 21.34 12.55
C ASN A 254 8.53 21.10 11.28
N TYR A 255 7.59 22.00 11.01
CA TYR A 255 6.66 21.87 9.88
C TYR A 255 7.37 21.76 8.52
N ASN A 256 8.47 22.48 8.32
CA ASN A 256 9.20 22.44 7.05
C ASN A 256 9.88 21.08 6.83
N ASP A 257 10.45 20.48 7.89
CA ASP A 257 10.99 19.13 7.86
C ASP A 257 9.89 18.11 7.51
N ILE A 258 8.71 18.22 8.14
CA ILE A 258 7.56 17.34 7.83
C ILE A 258 7.20 17.44 6.35
N LYS A 259 7.08 18.65 5.82
CA LYS A 259 6.70 18.90 4.42
C LYS A 259 7.71 18.29 3.45
N GLU A 260 8.99 18.57 3.63
CA GLU A 260 10.04 18.09 2.73
C GLU A 260 10.23 16.58 2.83
N ILE A 261 10.17 16.01 4.04
CA ILE A 261 10.21 14.56 4.24
C ILE A 261 8.99 13.90 3.61
N HIS A 262 7.78 14.41 3.81
CA HIS A 262 6.57 13.81 3.24
C HIS A 262 6.61 13.80 1.70
N ASN A 263 7.07 14.89 1.09
CA ASN A 263 7.29 14.95 -0.36
C ASN A 263 8.31 13.90 -0.81
N PHE A 264 9.44 13.81 -0.11
CA PHE A 264 10.46 12.80 -0.38
C PHE A 264 9.89 11.37 -0.27
N LEU A 265 9.10 11.06 0.76
CA LEU A 265 8.52 9.73 0.98
C LEU A 265 7.55 9.32 -0.14
N LYS A 266 6.83 10.26 -0.75
CA LYS A 266 5.93 9.98 -1.90
C LYS A 266 6.70 9.54 -3.15
N GLU A 267 7.90 10.07 -3.34
CA GLU A 267 8.73 9.78 -4.50
C GLU A 267 9.70 8.60 -4.29
N LEU A 268 9.99 8.28 -3.02
CA LEU A 268 10.91 7.21 -2.65
C LEU A 268 10.47 5.88 -3.30
N PRO A 269 11.39 5.14 -3.95
CA PRO A 269 11.05 3.86 -4.54
C PRO A 269 10.51 2.91 -3.48
N LYS A 270 9.36 2.30 -3.77
CA LYS A 270 8.77 1.28 -2.90
C LYS A 270 9.60 0.01 -3.00
N PHE A 271 10.19 -0.41 -1.89
CA PHE A 271 10.86 -1.69 -1.76
C PHE A 271 9.82 -2.82 -1.83
N LYS A 272 9.90 -3.63 -2.88
CA LYS A 272 8.99 -4.76 -3.13
C LYS A 272 9.77 -6.07 -3.02
N ASP A 273 9.29 -6.99 -2.20
CA ASP A 273 9.93 -8.29 -2.02
C ASP A 273 9.95 -9.10 -3.33
N HIS A 274 10.92 -10.00 -3.42
CA HIS A 274 10.96 -11.03 -4.44
C HIS A 274 9.86 -12.05 -4.18
N VAL A 275 8.96 -12.28 -5.13
CA VAL A 275 7.94 -13.33 -5.03
C VAL A 275 7.82 -14.07 -6.36
N ARG A 276 8.12 -15.37 -6.36
CA ARG A 276 7.80 -16.29 -7.47
C ARG A 276 6.70 -17.25 -7.06
N GLU A 277 5.73 -17.47 -7.94
CA GLU A 277 4.74 -18.54 -7.79
C GLU A 277 5.20 -19.80 -8.51
N TYR A 278 4.99 -20.93 -7.82
CA TYR A 278 5.27 -22.28 -8.31
C TYR A 278 3.98 -22.97 -8.70
N SER A 279 3.93 -23.48 -9.92
CA SER A 279 2.93 -24.46 -10.33
C SER A 279 3.42 -25.89 -10.06
N SER A 280 2.48 -26.82 -9.93
CA SER A 280 2.75 -28.24 -9.62
C SER A 280 3.55 -28.98 -10.69
N ASP A 281 3.67 -28.43 -11.90
CA ASP A 281 4.49 -28.97 -12.99
C ASP A 281 5.92 -28.40 -13.01
N GLY A 282 6.26 -27.56 -12.03
CA GLY A 282 7.56 -26.90 -11.92
C GLY A 282 7.74 -25.71 -12.85
N THR A 283 6.66 -25.20 -13.48
CA THR A 283 6.70 -23.94 -14.21
C THR A 283 6.67 -22.73 -13.26
N TYR A 284 7.22 -21.63 -13.75
CA TYR A 284 7.50 -20.43 -12.97
C TYR A 284 6.60 -19.31 -13.43
N ASN A 285 5.83 -18.73 -12.51
CA ASN A 285 5.10 -17.50 -12.76
C ASN A 285 5.65 -16.41 -11.83
N PRO A 286 6.37 -15.40 -12.34
CA PRO A 286 6.79 -14.27 -11.52
C PRO A 286 5.56 -13.47 -11.08
N VAL A 287 5.48 -13.12 -9.79
CA VAL A 287 4.50 -12.15 -9.30
C VAL A 287 4.98 -10.74 -9.66
N PRO A 288 4.12 -9.78 -10.05
CA PRO A 288 4.55 -8.43 -10.43
C PRO A 288 5.38 -7.70 -9.35
N GLY A 289 6.58 -7.18 -9.67
CA GLY A 289 7.53 -6.64 -8.67
C GLY A 289 8.96 -6.44 -9.18
N ASN A 290 9.91 -6.23 -8.26
CA ASN A 290 11.35 -6.27 -8.56
C ASN A 290 11.76 -7.73 -8.70
N TRP A 291 12.26 -8.17 -9.85
CA TRP A 291 12.35 -9.60 -10.16
C TRP A 291 13.77 -10.14 -10.16
N SER A 292 14.74 -9.27 -10.39
CA SER A 292 16.15 -9.61 -10.43
C SER A 292 16.93 -8.91 -9.32
N THR A 293 18.08 -9.48 -9.01
CA THR A 293 19.12 -8.85 -8.18
C THR A 293 19.56 -7.49 -8.75
N GLU A 294 19.52 -7.32 -10.08
CA GLU A 294 19.76 -6.03 -10.73
C GLU A 294 18.65 -5.00 -10.44
N ASP A 295 17.37 -5.40 -10.52
CA ASP A 295 16.25 -4.51 -10.16
C ASP A 295 16.31 -4.11 -8.68
N ALA A 296 16.69 -5.04 -7.80
CA ALA A 296 16.86 -4.76 -6.38
C ALA A 296 18.00 -3.75 -6.15
N ALA A 297 19.16 -3.96 -6.77
CA ALA A 297 20.27 -3.01 -6.69
C ALA A 297 19.90 -1.62 -7.25
N ASN A 298 19.16 -1.57 -8.37
CA ASN A 298 18.68 -0.32 -8.94
C ASN A 298 17.71 0.42 -7.99
N ALA A 299 16.81 -0.30 -7.31
CA ALA A 299 15.92 0.29 -6.32
C ALA A 299 16.70 0.83 -5.10
N ILE A 300 17.70 0.09 -4.62
CA ILE A 300 18.60 0.51 -3.53
C ILE A 300 19.37 1.77 -3.92
N ASN A 301 20.04 1.76 -5.08
CA ASN A 301 20.81 2.89 -5.60
C ASN A 301 19.95 4.14 -5.81
N LYS A 302 18.71 3.96 -6.31
CA LYS A 302 17.75 5.06 -6.45
C LYS A 302 17.35 5.64 -5.10
N ALA A 303 17.01 4.79 -4.12
CA ALA A 303 16.65 5.22 -2.77
C ALA A 303 17.80 5.99 -2.10
N TYR A 304 19.02 5.46 -2.21
CA TYR A 304 20.24 6.09 -1.70
C TYR A 304 20.47 7.46 -2.36
N THR A 305 20.47 7.53 -3.69
CA THR A 305 20.69 8.77 -4.44
C THR A 305 19.63 9.84 -4.12
N MET A 306 18.36 9.44 -4.04
CA MET A 306 17.27 10.37 -3.68
C MET A 306 17.46 10.92 -2.27
N THR A 307 17.91 10.09 -1.33
CA THR A 307 18.18 10.53 0.04
C THR A 307 19.38 11.47 0.07
N GLU A 308 20.49 11.13 -0.58
CA GLU A 308 21.63 12.05 -0.68
C GLU A 308 21.24 13.40 -1.29
N ASN A 309 20.37 13.41 -2.30
CA ASN A 309 19.88 14.66 -2.90
C ASN A 309 19.03 15.47 -1.91
N LEU A 310 18.20 14.82 -1.09
CA LEU A 310 17.47 15.49 -0.01
C LEU A 310 18.44 16.10 1.00
N LEU A 311 19.44 15.35 1.46
CA LEU A 311 20.46 15.85 2.41
C LEU A 311 21.25 17.03 1.82
N LYS A 312 21.71 16.91 0.57
CA LYS A 312 22.45 17.99 -0.12
C LYS A 312 21.60 19.23 -0.39
N SER A 313 20.27 19.13 -0.31
CA SER A 313 19.38 20.26 -0.56
C SER A 313 19.39 21.29 0.58
N GLY A 314 19.78 20.88 1.80
CA GLY A 314 19.73 21.73 3.00
C GLY A 314 18.32 22.23 3.36
N LYS A 315 17.28 21.56 2.84
CA LYS A 315 15.88 21.94 3.06
C LYS A 315 15.29 21.39 4.35
N ILE A 316 15.96 20.40 4.95
CA ILE A 316 15.57 19.79 6.23
C ILE A 316 16.66 20.05 7.27
N SER A 317 16.30 20.06 8.54
CA SER A 317 17.25 20.30 9.63
C SER A 317 18.29 19.18 9.76
N ASP A 318 19.51 19.49 10.22
CA ASP A 318 20.57 18.51 10.49
C ASP A 318 20.10 17.32 11.34
N PHE A 319 19.20 17.58 12.30
CA PHE A 319 18.60 16.53 13.12
C PHE A 319 17.74 15.57 12.27
N ALA A 320 16.84 16.12 11.47
CA ALA A 320 15.97 15.35 10.58
C ALA A 320 16.77 14.60 9.51
N GLU A 321 17.79 15.25 8.93
CA GLU A 321 18.74 14.67 7.99
C GLU A 321 19.34 13.37 8.53
N LYS A 322 19.94 13.44 9.72
CA LYS A 322 20.57 12.28 10.36
C LYS A 322 19.56 11.15 10.61
N LYS A 323 18.34 11.49 11.06
CA LYS A 323 17.30 10.49 11.32
C LYS A 323 16.81 9.81 10.04
N VAL A 324 16.54 10.58 8.98
CA VAL A 324 16.10 10.06 7.69
C VAL A 324 17.18 9.19 7.06
N PHE A 325 18.44 9.64 7.05
CA PHE A 325 19.55 8.89 6.48
C PHE A 325 19.78 7.56 7.19
N ASN A 326 19.88 7.57 8.52
CA ASN A 326 20.06 6.34 9.30
C ASN A 326 18.89 5.36 9.12
N THR A 327 17.67 5.88 8.99
CA THR A 327 16.47 5.05 8.74
C THR A 327 16.52 4.46 7.33
N LEU A 328 16.89 5.24 6.32
CA LEU A 328 17.06 4.74 4.96
C LEU A 328 18.08 3.61 4.90
N LEU A 329 19.26 3.77 5.52
CA LEU A 329 20.28 2.73 5.51
C LEU A 329 19.77 1.42 6.13
N LYS A 330 19.05 1.51 7.25
CA LYS A 330 18.39 0.34 7.86
C LYS A 330 17.36 -0.29 6.92
N ASN A 331 16.57 0.54 6.23
CA ASN A 331 15.56 0.06 5.30
C ASN A 331 16.16 -0.61 4.07
N ILE A 332 17.24 -0.04 3.52
CA ILE A 332 18.04 -0.64 2.45
C ILE A 332 18.55 -2.00 2.89
N SER A 333 19.19 -2.09 4.07
CA SER A 333 19.73 -3.35 4.57
C SER A 333 18.67 -4.41 4.76
N ALA A 334 17.54 -4.05 5.36
CA ALA A 334 16.41 -4.95 5.55
C ALA A 334 15.83 -5.42 4.21
N TYR A 335 15.71 -4.52 3.24
CA TYR A 335 15.25 -4.86 1.90
C TYR A 335 16.22 -5.79 1.17
N HIS A 336 17.52 -5.46 1.19
CA HIS A 336 18.57 -6.25 0.58
C HIS A 336 18.55 -7.69 1.10
N LYS A 337 18.59 -7.86 2.43
CA LYS A 337 18.54 -9.19 3.06
C LYS A 337 17.23 -9.92 2.78
N SER A 338 16.07 -9.27 2.92
CA SER A 338 14.74 -9.86 2.62
C SER A 338 14.65 -10.35 1.17
N PHE A 339 15.07 -9.51 0.24
CA PHE A 339 15.06 -9.82 -1.18
C PHE A 339 16.00 -10.98 -1.51
N ALA A 340 17.25 -10.91 -1.03
CA ALA A 340 18.25 -11.95 -1.26
C ALA A 340 17.81 -13.30 -0.67
N PHE A 341 17.19 -13.28 0.51
CA PHE A 341 16.68 -14.48 1.17
C PHE A 341 15.58 -15.14 0.32
N SER A 342 14.60 -14.34 -0.09
CA SER A 342 13.48 -14.82 -0.90
C SER A 342 13.97 -15.35 -2.26
N SER A 343 14.85 -14.60 -2.94
CA SER A 343 15.47 -15.01 -4.21
C SER A 343 16.27 -16.31 -4.10
N GLN A 344 17.09 -16.45 -3.05
CA GLN A 344 17.92 -17.64 -2.87
C GLN A 344 17.09 -18.87 -2.43
N SER A 345 16.08 -18.66 -1.58
CA SER A 345 15.14 -19.71 -1.17
C SER A 345 14.37 -20.26 -2.37
N ASP A 346 13.89 -19.36 -3.24
CA ASP A 346 13.25 -19.72 -4.49
C ASP A 346 14.20 -20.51 -5.40
N GLU A 347 15.45 -20.06 -5.57
CA GLU A 347 16.45 -20.79 -6.36
C GLU A 347 16.66 -22.23 -5.84
N TYR A 348 16.77 -22.42 -4.52
CA TYR A 348 16.88 -23.76 -3.94
C TYR A 348 15.62 -24.59 -4.15
N GLN A 349 14.43 -24.01 -3.99
CA GLN A 349 13.17 -24.69 -4.25
C GLN A 349 13.05 -25.13 -5.71
N ASN A 350 13.55 -24.32 -6.64
CA ASN A 350 13.59 -24.65 -8.07
C ASN A 350 14.42 -25.88 -8.33
N GLN A 351 15.61 -25.91 -7.72
CA GLN A 351 16.56 -26.99 -7.89
C GLN A 351 16.00 -28.29 -7.28
N ILE A 352 15.40 -28.22 -6.09
CA ILE A 352 14.69 -29.33 -5.46
C ILE A 352 13.61 -29.90 -6.39
N ASN A 353 12.76 -29.05 -6.97
CA ASN A 353 11.68 -29.48 -7.85
C ASN A 353 12.22 -30.16 -9.13
N LYS A 354 13.30 -29.62 -9.72
CA LYS A 354 13.96 -30.19 -10.89
C LYS A 354 14.60 -31.54 -10.59
N ASP A 355 15.42 -31.62 -9.53
CA ASP A 355 16.11 -32.85 -9.15
C ASP A 355 15.12 -33.94 -8.71
N LYS A 356 14.04 -33.58 -8.00
CA LYS A 356 12.96 -34.50 -7.64
C LYS A 356 12.26 -35.05 -8.88
N SER A 357 11.91 -34.21 -9.84
CA SER A 357 11.26 -34.64 -11.08
C SER A 357 12.16 -35.56 -11.91
N TYR A 358 13.46 -35.24 -11.99
CA TYR A 358 14.45 -36.06 -12.68
C TYR A 358 14.66 -37.42 -11.98
N TYR A 359 14.76 -37.42 -10.65
CA TYR A 359 14.84 -38.63 -9.83
C TYR A 359 13.62 -39.56 -10.06
N GLU A 360 12.41 -39.02 -10.02
CA GLU A 360 11.18 -39.79 -10.25
C GLU A 360 11.09 -40.34 -11.68
N LEU A 361 11.60 -39.60 -12.68
CA LEU A 361 11.70 -40.09 -14.05
C LEU A 361 12.65 -41.29 -14.16
N LEU A 362 13.86 -41.16 -13.60
CA LEU A 362 14.85 -42.23 -13.60
C LEU A 362 14.36 -43.46 -12.84
N LYS A 363 13.66 -43.26 -11.71
CA LYS A 363 13.10 -44.33 -10.89
C LYS A 363 12.09 -45.14 -11.68
N LYS A 364 11.16 -44.48 -12.38
CA LYS A 364 10.20 -45.13 -13.28
C LYS A 364 10.88 -45.89 -14.42
N GLN A 365 11.97 -45.36 -14.98
CA GLN A 365 12.74 -46.07 -16.01
C GLN A 365 13.42 -47.31 -15.45
N TYR A 366 14.04 -47.21 -14.28
CA TYR A 366 14.68 -48.34 -13.60
C TYR A 366 13.67 -49.45 -13.30
N GLU A 367 12.55 -49.13 -12.64
CA GLU A 367 11.46 -50.07 -12.32
C GLU A 367 10.88 -50.75 -13.57
N LYS A 368 10.84 -50.04 -14.71
CA LYS A 368 10.40 -50.61 -15.99
C LYS A 368 11.37 -51.68 -16.50
N TYR A 369 12.69 -51.46 -16.40
CA TYR A 369 13.68 -52.43 -16.84
C TYR A 369 13.85 -53.58 -15.84
N GLU A 370 13.66 -53.32 -14.54
CA GLU A 370 13.62 -54.35 -13.50
C GLU A 370 12.51 -55.37 -13.78
N LYS A 371 11.28 -54.92 -14.07
CA LYS A 371 10.18 -55.80 -14.49
C LYS A 371 10.51 -56.62 -15.74
N LYS A 372 11.14 -56.01 -16.75
CA LYS A 372 11.57 -56.72 -17.97
C LYS A 372 12.66 -57.75 -17.68
N LEU A 373 13.57 -57.46 -16.76
CA LEU A 373 14.62 -58.38 -16.33
C LEU A 373 14.00 -59.62 -15.65
N GLU A 374 13.05 -59.42 -14.73
CA GLU A 374 12.30 -60.51 -14.08
C GLU A 374 11.55 -61.40 -15.09
N GLU A 375 10.92 -60.80 -16.10
CA GLU A 375 10.22 -61.54 -17.16
C GLU A 375 11.19 -62.40 -18.00
N VAL A 376 12.34 -61.83 -18.36
CA VAL A 376 13.36 -62.51 -19.17
C VAL A 376 14.11 -63.59 -18.38
N GLU A 377 14.29 -63.38 -17.07
CA GLU A 377 14.82 -64.38 -16.14
C GLU A 377 13.92 -65.62 -16.10
N LYS A 378 12.59 -65.44 -15.96
CA LYS A 378 11.60 -66.53 -16.04
C LYS A 378 11.67 -67.28 -17.37
N GLN A 379 11.96 -66.57 -18.47
CA GLN A 379 12.13 -67.14 -19.80
C GLN A 379 13.52 -67.75 -20.05
N LYS A 380 14.46 -67.65 -19.10
CA LYS A 380 15.85 -68.14 -19.20
C LYS A 380 16.62 -67.60 -20.41
N LYS A 381 16.34 -66.35 -20.82
CA LYS A 381 16.96 -65.71 -22.00
C LYS A 381 18.20 -64.88 -21.62
N MET A 382 19.31 -65.55 -21.32
CA MET A 382 20.55 -64.95 -20.78
C MET A 382 21.06 -63.71 -21.54
N LYS A 383 21.06 -63.71 -22.88
CA LYS A 383 21.52 -62.56 -23.68
C LYS A 383 20.69 -61.29 -23.44
N LEU A 384 19.39 -61.43 -23.24
CA LEU A 384 18.50 -60.30 -22.95
C LEU A 384 18.66 -59.82 -21.50
N MET A 385 18.95 -60.73 -20.56
CA MET A 385 19.32 -60.34 -19.19
C MET A 385 20.59 -59.48 -19.21
N LEU A 386 21.58 -59.91 -20.00
CA LEU A 386 22.75 -59.16 -20.49
C LEU A 386 22.46 -57.67 -20.68
N ILE A 387 21.66 -57.44 -21.71
CA ILE A 387 21.31 -56.11 -22.22
C ILE A 387 20.56 -55.28 -21.18
N TYR A 388 19.62 -55.87 -20.43
CA TYR A 388 18.88 -55.10 -19.43
C TYR A 388 19.74 -54.71 -18.23
N LEU A 389 20.65 -55.56 -17.78
CA LEU A 389 21.63 -55.19 -16.75
C LEU A 389 22.54 -54.06 -17.21
N GLU A 390 23.03 -54.13 -18.46
CA GLU A 390 23.84 -53.05 -19.08
C GLU A 390 23.08 -51.72 -19.15
N ILE A 391 21.77 -51.74 -19.44
CA ILE A 391 20.93 -50.53 -19.45
C ILE A 391 20.63 -50.02 -18.03
N MET A 392 20.39 -50.92 -17.08
CA MET A 392 20.02 -50.54 -15.70
C MET A 392 21.19 -49.94 -14.91
N SER A 393 22.43 -50.38 -15.17
CA SER A 393 23.62 -49.89 -14.46
C SER A 393 23.76 -48.36 -14.51
N PRO A 394 23.81 -47.70 -15.69
CA PRO A 394 23.95 -46.24 -15.74
C PRO A 394 22.74 -45.50 -15.16
N ILE A 395 21.53 -46.06 -15.24
CA ILE A 395 20.33 -45.47 -14.63
C ILE A 395 20.46 -45.46 -13.09
N LYS A 396 21.02 -46.53 -12.50
CA LYS A 396 21.27 -46.62 -11.06
C LYS A 396 22.30 -45.60 -10.57
N ASP A 397 23.36 -45.40 -11.33
CA ASP A 397 24.38 -44.39 -11.01
C ASP A 397 23.76 -42.98 -11.05
N GLN A 398 22.98 -42.67 -12.11
CA GLN A 398 22.26 -41.41 -12.24
C GLN A 398 21.21 -41.19 -11.14
N LEU A 399 20.53 -42.26 -10.67
CA LEU A 399 19.59 -42.20 -9.54
C LEU A 399 20.30 -41.77 -8.25
N THR A 400 21.47 -42.35 -7.99
CA THR A 400 22.28 -42.03 -6.82
C THR A 400 22.75 -40.58 -6.87
N GLU A 401 23.23 -40.13 -8.03
CA GLU A 401 23.65 -38.74 -8.24
C GLU A 401 22.49 -37.75 -8.08
N ALA A 402 21.33 -38.03 -8.69
CA ALA A 402 20.14 -37.19 -8.57
C ALA A 402 19.63 -37.11 -7.12
N LYS A 403 19.69 -38.22 -6.37
CA LYS A 403 19.33 -38.23 -4.94
C LYS A 403 20.28 -37.35 -4.12
N ASN A 404 21.59 -37.46 -4.36
CA ASN A 404 22.58 -36.66 -3.64
C ASN A 404 22.39 -35.15 -3.91
N ARG A 405 22.13 -34.74 -5.16
CA ARG A 405 21.85 -33.33 -5.50
C ARG A 405 20.56 -32.81 -4.85
N LEU A 406 19.52 -33.65 -4.82
CA LEU A 406 18.25 -33.34 -4.15
C LEU A 406 18.48 -33.10 -2.65
N ASP A 407 19.20 -34.01 -1.99
CA ASP A 407 19.49 -33.92 -0.55
C ASP A 407 20.35 -32.69 -0.23
N GLU A 408 21.35 -32.39 -1.06
CA GLU A 408 22.18 -31.20 -0.93
C GLU A 408 21.35 -29.91 -1.06
N SER A 409 20.45 -29.84 -2.05
CA SER A 409 19.61 -28.66 -2.26
C SER A 409 18.60 -28.46 -1.12
N MET A 410 18.03 -29.55 -0.60
CA MET A 410 17.18 -29.53 0.60
C MET A 410 17.93 -29.03 1.82
N ALA A 411 19.14 -29.55 2.07
CA ALA A 411 19.97 -29.14 3.20
C ALA A 411 20.38 -27.65 3.12
N LYS A 412 20.71 -27.14 1.93
CA LYS A 412 21.02 -25.70 1.73
C LYS A 412 19.82 -24.81 2.02
N LYS A 413 18.62 -25.22 1.57
CA LYS A 413 17.38 -24.48 1.85
C LYS A 413 17.06 -24.47 3.34
N GLU A 414 17.11 -25.64 3.98
CA GLU A 414 16.87 -25.77 5.42
C GLU A 414 17.88 -24.96 6.24
N ALA A 415 19.16 -24.97 5.87
CA ALA A 415 20.18 -24.18 6.55
C ALA A 415 19.92 -22.66 6.44
N LEU A 416 19.45 -22.19 5.28
CA LEU A 416 19.08 -20.78 5.09
C LEU A 416 17.83 -20.42 5.90
N GLU A 417 16.81 -21.29 5.94
CA GLU A 417 15.59 -21.10 6.74
C GLU A 417 15.87 -21.09 8.24
N GLN A 418 16.78 -21.94 8.73
CA GLN A 418 17.19 -22.02 10.13
C GLN A 418 18.07 -20.83 10.56
N ASN A 419 18.82 -20.22 9.63
CA ASN A 419 19.65 -19.06 9.89
C ASN A 419 19.52 -18.02 8.76
N PRO A 420 18.44 -17.21 8.76
CA PRO A 420 18.21 -16.22 7.71
C PRO A 420 19.35 -15.21 7.55
N GLU A 421 20.05 -14.85 8.63
CA GLU A 421 21.22 -13.94 8.58
C GLU A 421 22.39 -14.51 7.74
N SER A 422 22.44 -15.83 7.53
CA SER A 422 23.42 -16.43 6.62
C SER A 422 23.22 -16.00 5.15
N VAL A 423 22.11 -15.35 4.82
CA VAL A 423 21.80 -14.80 3.49
C VAL A 423 22.95 -13.94 2.93
N VAL A 424 23.69 -13.24 3.79
CA VAL A 424 24.84 -12.40 3.39
C VAL A 424 25.93 -13.19 2.64
N ASN A 425 25.99 -14.51 2.85
CA ASN A 425 26.96 -15.38 2.21
C ASN A 425 26.50 -15.95 0.86
N THR A 426 25.23 -15.73 0.49
CA THR A 426 24.59 -16.31 -0.69
C THR A 426 24.99 -15.59 -1.98
N GLY A 427 24.72 -16.24 -3.11
CA GLY A 427 24.97 -15.64 -4.42
C GLY A 427 24.07 -14.43 -4.66
N ALA A 428 22.79 -14.52 -4.28
CA ALA A 428 21.82 -13.44 -4.45
C ALA A 428 22.24 -12.14 -3.73
N TYR A 429 22.68 -12.24 -2.47
CA TYR A 429 23.16 -11.07 -1.72
C TYR A 429 24.40 -10.45 -2.36
N LYS A 430 25.44 -11.25 -2.62
CA LYS A 430 26.68 -10.78 -3.24
C LYS A 430 26.45 -10.14 -4.61
N ASP A 431 25.51 -10.67 -5.37
CA ASP A 431 25.15 -10.13 -6.68
C ASP A 431 24.55 -8.72 -6.54
N ILE A 432 23.63 -8.51 -5.58
CA ILE A 432 23.09 -7.17 -5.28
C ILE A 432 24.21 -6.24 -4.79
N SER A 433 24.99 -6.64 -3.76
CA SER A 433 26.09 -5.83 -3.23
C SER A 433 27.08 -5.37 -4.29
N SER A 434 27.43 -6.24 -5.25
CA SER A 434 28.39 -5.91 -6.31
C SER A 434 27.91 -4.81 -7.28
N ARG A 435 26.61 -4.49 -7.25
CA ARG A 435 25.97 -3.47 -8.09
C ARG A 435 25.59 -2.20 -7.31
N GLU A 436 25.81 -2.17 -6.00
CA GLU A 436 25.55 -0.99 -5.18
C GLU A 436 26.60 0.09 -5.47
N ILE A 437 26.16 1.35 -5.53
CA ILE A 437 27.04 2.51 -5.77
C ILE A 437 27.72 3.03 -4.48
N PHE A 438 27.48 2.37 -3.35
CA PHE A 438 27.97 2.73 -2.04
C PHE A 438 28.30 1.46 -1.24
N ASP A 439 29.07 1.61 -0.17
CA ASP A 439 29.39 0.53 0.76
C ASP A 439 28.42 0.58 1.94
N GLU A 440 27.38 -0.26 1.89
CA GLU A 440 26.34 -0.34 2.93
C GLU A 440 26.92 -0.65 4.31
N GLU A 441 27.84 -1.62 4.40
CA GLU A 441 28.43 -2.05 5.67
C GLU A 441 29.29 -0.95 6.30
N ALA A 442 30.07 -0.23 5.49
CA ALA A 442 30.85 0.90 5.97
C ALA A 442 29.96 2.04 6.49
N LEU A 443 28.82 2.31 5.85
CA LEU A 443 27.90 3.36 6.26
C LEU A 443 27.10 2.99 7.51
N LEU A 444 26.65 1.74 7.63
CA LEU A 444 25.94 1.23 8.82
C LEU A 444 26.80 1.25 10.08
N ASN A 445 28.11 1.01 9.96
CA ASN A 445 29.03 1.05 11.10
C ASN A 445 29.33 2.48 11.61
N ASN A 446 29.04 3.50 10.80
CA ASN A 446 29.29 4.90 11.10
C ASN A 446 28.01 5.71 11.45
N SER A 447 26.83 5.08 11.39
CA SER A 447 25.52 5.71 11.62
C SER A 447 24.96 5.41 13.00
#